data_AF-A0A839GKL5-F1
#
_entry.id   AF-A0A839GKL5-F1
#
_cell.length_a   1.000
_cell.length_b   1.000
_cell.length_c   1.000
_cell.angle_alpha   90.00
_cell.angle_beta   90.00
_cell.angle_gamma   90.00
#
_symmetry.space_group_name_H-M   'P 1'
#
loop_
_entity.id
_entity.type
_entity.pdbx_description
1 polymer ?
#
loop_
_entity_poly.entity_id
_entity_poly.type
_entity_poly.pdbx_seq_one_letter_code
_entity_poly.pdbx_strand_id
1 'polypeptide(L)' 'MKPVATALVFTAIGAALVIISALLRIFHVIDRPLGYILLGVGVVLGLIGGYLRRRAVNQNKE' A
#
# COMPACT_ATOMS: atom_id res chain seq x y z
N MET A 1 12.73 6.82 13.36
CA MET A 1 11.99 7.51 12.28
C MET A 1 10.66 7.99 12.84
N LYS A 2 10.19 9.20 12.48
CA LYS A 2 8.88 9.69 12.95
C LYS A 2 7.79 8.71 12.49
N PRO A 3 6.84 8.27 13.34
CA PRO A 3 5.84 7.26 13.00
C PRO A 3 4.98 7.66 11.79
N VAL A 4 4.81 8.97 11.59
CA VAL A 4 4.15 9.57 10.42
C VAL A 4 4.91 9.28 9.11
N ALA A 5 6.24 9.35 9.12
CA ALA A 5 7.07 9.09 7.94
C ALA A 5 6.97 7.63 7.51
N THR A 6 7.00 6.71 8.49
CA THR A 6 6.83 5.27 8.24
C THR A 6 5.45 4.97 7.64
N ALA A 7 4.38 5.56 8.18
CA ALA A 7 3.03 5.39 7.64
C ALA A 7 2.88 5.91 6.19
N LEU A 8 3.52 7.04 5.88
CA LEU A 8 3.56 7.61 4.53
C LEU A 8 4.27 6.69 3.55
N VAL A 9 5.41 6.12 3.97
CA VAL A 9 6.19 5.17 3.16
C VAL A 9 5.36 3.93 2.84
N PHE A 10 4.71 3.31 3.82
CA PHE A 10 3.85 2.14 3.58
C PHE A 10 2.67 2.46 2.66
N THR A 11 2.07 3.63 2.81
CA THR A 11 0.96 4.08 1.95
C THR A 11 1.43 4.30 0.51
N ALA A 12 2.57 4.96 0.32
CA ALA A 12 3.15 5.21 -1.00
C ALA A 12 3.56 3.90 -1.69
N ILE A 13 4.17 2.97 -0.95
CA ILE A 13 4.54 1.65 -1.46
C ILE A 13 3.29 0.84 -1.84
N GLY A 14 2.27 0.81 -0.99
CA GLY A 14 1.00 0.12 -1.29
C GLY A 14 0.33 0.68 -2.55
N ALA A 15 0.25 2.00 -2.68
CA ALA A 15 -0.31 2.66 -3.86
C ALA A 15 0.50 2.35 -5.13
N ALA A 16 1.83 2.42 -5.06
CA ALA A 16 2.70 2.08 -6.18
C ALA A 16 2.52 0.62 -6.62
N LEU A 17 2.41 -0.32 -5.67
CA LEU A 17 2.15 -1.73 -5.95
C LEU A 17 0.81 -1.96 -6.65
N VAL A 18 -0.26 -1.26 -6.22
CA VAL A 18 -1.57 -1.33 -6.89
C VAL A 18 -1.48 -0.84 -8.34
N ILE A 19 -0.80 0.29 -8.56
CA ILE A 19 -0.62 0.87 -9.91
C ILE A 19 0.20 -0.05 -10.80
N ILE A 20 1.36 -0.54 -10.31
CA ILE A 20 2.22 -1.47 -11.05
C ILE A 20 1.45 -2.75 -11.38
N SER A 21 0.70 -3.29 -10.42
CA SER A 21 -0.12 -4.48 -10.65
C SER A 21 -1.19 -4.25 -11.72
N ALA A 22 -1.82 -3.08 -11.75
CA ALA A 22 -2.80 -2.72 -12.76
C ALA A 22 -2.15 -2.60 -14.15
N LEU A 23 -0.99 -1.93 -14.24
CA LEU A 23 -0.24 -1.80 -15.49
C LEU A 23 0.18 -3.15 -16.04
N LEU A 24 0.80 -3.99 -15.20
CA LEU A 24 1.24 -5.32 -15.60
C LEU A 24 0.08 -6.22 -16.06
N ARG A 25 -1.12 -6.05 -15.50
CA ARG A 25 -2.34 -6.72 -15.95
C ARG A 25 -2.83 -6.19 -17.31
N ILE A 26 -2.81 -4.87 -17.53
CA ILE A 26 -3.23 -4.26 -18.81
C ILE A 26 -2.32 -4.74 -19.94
N PHE A 27 -1.00 -4.73 -19.71
CA PHE A 27 0.00 -5.19 -20.68
C PHE A 27 0.09 -6.73 -20.79
N HIS A 28 -0.76 -7.50 -20.09
CA HIS A 28 -0.76 -8.97 -20.09
C HIS A 28 0.61 -9.59 -19.74
N VAL A 29 1.44 -8.88 -18.95
CA VAL A 29 2.77 -9.33 -18.53
C VAL A 29 2.69 -10.41 -17.46
N ILE A 30 1.59 -10.44 -16.70
CA ILE A 30 1.31 -11.44 -15.64
C ILE A 30 -0.06 -12.05 -15.85
N ASP A 31 -0.14 -13.34 -15.55
CA ASP A 31 -1.37 -14.12 -15.54
C ASP A 31 -2.40 -13.53 -14.56
N ARG A 32 -3.69 -13.70 -14.92
CA ARG A 32 -4.83 -13.26 -14.09
C ARG A 32 -4.67 -13.57 -12.59
N PRO A 33 -4.32 -14.79 -12.15
CA PRO A 33 -4.14 -15.10 -10.72
C PRO A 33 -3.04 -14.25 -10.06
N LEU A 34 -1.90 -14.04 -10.73
CA LEU A 34 -0.80 -13.23 -10.21
C LEU A 34 -1.17 -11.76 -10.07
N GLY A 35 -1.96 -11.23 -11.02
CA GLY A 35 -2.48 -9.87 -10.96
C GLY A 35 -3.42 -9.63 -9.76
N TYR A 36 -4.25 -10.61 -9.39
CA TYR A 36 -5.10 -10.49 -8.20
C TYR A 36 -4.32 -10.58 -6.90
N ILE A 37 -3.27 -11.41 -6.84
CA ILE A 37 -2.40 -11.52 -5.67
C ILE A 37 -1.66 -10.20 -5.42
N LEU A 38 -1.04 -9.60 -6.45
CA LEU A 38 -0.35 -8.31 -6.29
C LEU A 38 -1.32 -7.18 -5.89
N LEU A 39 -2.52 -7.13 -6.48
CA LEU A 39 -3.56 -6.19 -6.07
C LEU A 39 -3.92 -6.37 -4.59
N GLY A 40 -4.11 -7.62 -4.15
CA GLY A 40 -4.37 -7.94 -2.75
C GLY A 40 -3.26 -7.45 -1.82
N VAL A 41 -2.00 -7.70 -2.18
CA VAL A 41 -0.83 -7.24 -1.41
C VAL A 41 -0.78 -5.72 -1.31
N GLY A 42 -1.03 -5.01 -2.42
CA GLY A 42 -1.07 -3.55 -2.44
C GLY A 42 -2.17 -2.94 -1.55
N VAL A 43 -3.36 -3.55 -1.56
CA VAL A 43 -4.47 -3.12 -0.70
C VAL A 43 -4.15 -3.34 0.78
N VAL A 44 -3.58 -4.50 1.14
CA VAL A 44 -3.18 -4.80 2.52
C VAL A 44 -2.12 -3.82 3.02
N LEU A 45 -1.11 -3.52 2.20
CA LEU A 45 -0.09 -2.51 2.53
C LEU A 45 -0.69 -1.12 2.71
N GLY A 46 -1.65 -0.74 1.87
CA GLY A 46 -2.40 0.52 2.02
C GLY A 46 -3.19 0.60 3.31
N LEU A 47 -3.86 -0.50 3.72
CA LEU A 47 -4.58 -0.58 4.99
C LEU A 47 -3.64 -0.49 6.19
N ILE A 48 -2.48 -1.15 6.15
CA ILE A 48 -1.45 -1.07 7.20
C ILE A 48 -0.89 0.36 7.30
N GLY A 49 -0.59 1.00 6.17
CA GLY A 49 -0.16 2.40 6.13
C GLY A 49 -1.22 3.33 6.70
N GLY A 50 -2.49 3.13 6.35
CA GLY A 50 -3.62 3.88 6.89
C GLY A 50 -3.82 3.69 8.40
N TYR A 51 -3.68 2.46 8.88
CA TYR A 51 -3.76 2.13 10.31
C TYR A 51 -2.62 2.77 11.11
N LEU A 52 -1.38 2.67 10.62
CA LEU A 52 -0.21 3.31 11.22
C LEU A 52 -0.35 4.83 11.22
N ARG A 53 -0.90 5.44 10.17
CA ARG A 53 -1.17 6.87 10.10
C ARG A 53 -2.17 7.30 11.17
N ARG A 54 -3.27 6.54 11.35
CA ARG A 54 -4.26 6.82 12.40
C ARG A 54 -3.67 6.73 13.81
N ARG A 55 -2.84 5.72 14.09
CA ARG A 55 -2.11 5.63 15.37
C ARG A 55 -1.15 6.79 15.57
N ALA A 56 -0.36 7.14 14.56
CA ALA A 56 0.60 8.24 14.64
C ALA A 56 -0.08 9.60 14.87
N VAL A 57 -1.25 9.84 14.26
CA VAL A 57 -2.04 11.06 14.49
C VAL A 57 -2.62 11.10 15.90
N ASN A 58 -3.07 9.97 16.46
CA ASN A 58 -3.58 9.93 17.82
C ASN A 58 -2.49 10.13 18.89
N GLN A 59 -1.27 9.62 18.66
CA GLN A 59 -0.15 9.83 19.60
C GLN A 59 0.44 11.23 19.60
N ASN A 60 0.14 12.06 18.60
CA ASN A 60 0.58 13.45 18.54
C ASN A 60 -0.46 14.43 19.14
N LYS A 61 -1.53 13.90 19.75
CA LYS A 61 -2.60 14.66 20.42
C LYS A 61 -2.63 14.51 21.95
N GLU A 62 -1.84 13.60 22.50
CA GLU A 62 -1.49 13.55 23.94
C GLU A 62 -0.25 14.42 24.18
#